data_AF-D0GMG0-F1
#
_entry.id   AF-D0GMG0-F1
#
_cell.length_a   1.000
_cell.length_b   1.000
_cell.length_c   1.000
_cell.angle_alpha   90.00
_cell.angle_beta   90.00
_cell.angle_gamma   90.00
#
_symmetry.space_group_name_H-M   'P 1'
#
loop_
_entity.id
_entity.type
_entity.pdbx_description
1 polymer ?
#
loop_
_entity_poly.entity_id
_entity_poly.type
_entity_poly.pdbx_seq_one_letter_code
_entity_poly.pdbx_strand_id
1 'polypeptide(L)'
;MKLAEALILRADLQKRIEQLRIRLNNNAKVQENDTPTENPVTLISELNNCIDELTSLIKKINKTNCTATSNGITLVDLIAERDTLTLKANIMRTFLQQASQKVELYSSKEIKILSTVDVPSLQKEVDNLSKKIREIDTKLQQANWLTDLIE
;
A
#
# COMPACT_ATOMS: atom_id res chain seq x y z
N MET A 1 5.01 -13.49 18.36
CA MET A 1 5.29 -12.74 17.11
C MET A 1 4.77 -11.33 17.31
N LYS A 2 5.57 -10.31 17.01
CA LYS A 2 5.12 -8.91 17.02
C LYS A 2 4.22 -8.63 15.82
N LEU A 3 3.33 -7.65 15.93
CA LEU A 3 2.48 -7.23 14.81
C LEU A 3 3.32 -6.79 13.61
N ALA A 4 4.46 -6.12 13.84
CA ALA A 4 5.43 -5.78 12.79
C ALA A 4 5.96 -7.00 12.03
N GLU A 5 6.35 -8.07 12.74
CA GLU A 5 6.82 -9.32 12.13
C GLU A 5 5.71 -9.99 11.31
N ALA A 6 4.48 -9.97 11.82
CA ALA A 6 3.31 -10.50 11.11
C ALA A 6 3.04 -9.73 9.81
N LEU A 7 3.20 -8.41 9.81
CA LEU A 7 3.06 -7.57 8.61
C LEU A 7 4.16 -7.87 7.57
N ILE A 8 5.40 -8.10 8.01
CA ILE A 8 6.51 -8.50 7.14
C ILE A 8 6.22 -9.87 6.52
N LEU A 9 5.85 -10.86 7.34
CA LEU A 9 5.52 -12.20 6.88
C LEU A 9 4.36 -12.19 5.88
N ARG A 10 3.34 -11.34 6.10
CA ARG A 10 2.23 -11.14 5.15
C ARG A 10 2.74 -10.66 3.80
N ALA A 11 3.65 -9.67 3.78
CA ALA A 11 4.21 -9.15 2.54
C ALA A 11 5.06 -10.19 1.80
N ASP A 12 5.83 -11.00 2.54
CA ASP A 12 6.65 -12.06 1.95
C ASP A 12 5.80 -13.21 1.40
N LEU A 13 4.73 -13.61 2.09
CA LEU A 13 3.75 -14.58 1.58
C LEU A 13 3.08 -14.08 0.30
N GLN A 14 2.69 -12.81 0.23
CA GLN A 14 2.12 -12.22 -0.98
C GLN A 14 3.11 -12.23 -2.16
N LYS A 15 4.40 -11.93 -1.91
CA LYS A 15 5.45 -12.04 -2.93
C LYS A 15 5.65 -13.48 -3.39
N ARG A 16 5.65 -14.45 -2.47
CA ARG A 16 5.78 -15.88 -2.82
C ARG A 16 4.60 -16.36 -3.65
N ILE A 17 3.37 -15.97 -3.31
CA ILE A 17 2.17 -16.26 -4.10
C ILE A 17 2.30 -15.68 -5.52
N GLU A 18 2.79 -14.45 -5.65
CA GLU A 18 3.04 -13.82 -6.95
C GLU A 18 4.10 -14.59 -7.77
N GLN A 19 5.17 -15.06 -7.15
CA GLN A 19 6.16 -15.92 -7.79
C GLN A 19 5.58 -17.27 -8.23
N LEU A 20 4.75 -17.90 -7.39
CA LEU A 20 4.04 -19.14 -7.72
C LEU A 20 3.08 -18.94 -8.90
N ARG A 21 2.41 -17.79 -8.98
CA ARG A 21 1.56 -17.43 -10.14
C ARG A 21 2.37 -17.45 -11.44
N ILE A 22 3.55 -16.83 -11.44
CA ILE A 22 4.44 -16.79 -12.62
C ILE A 22 4.90 -18.22 -12.97
N ARG A 23 5.37 -19.01 -11.99
CA ARG A 23 5.81 -20.40 -12.20
C ARG A 23 4.69 -21.29 -12.74
N LEU A 24 3.48 -21.18 -12.20
CA LEU A 24 2.31 -21.91 -12.68
C LEU A 24 1.97 -21.56 -14.12
N ASN A 25 1.96 -20.26 -14.46
CA ASN A 25 1.67 -19.82 -15.83
C ASN A 25 2.72 -20.33 -16.83
N ASN A 26 3.99 -20.35 -16.44
CA ASN A 26 5.08 -20.85 -17.29
C ASN A 26 4.99 -22.36 -17.53
N ASN A 27 4.46 -23.12 -16.56
CA ASN A 27 4.29 -24.57 -16.65
C ASN A 27 2.87 -25.01 -17.06
N ALA A 28 2.03 -24.07 -17.51
CA ALA A 28 0.63 -24.34 -17.84
C ALA A 28 0.46 -25.13 -19.15
N LYS A 29 1.42 -25.03 -20.08
CA LYS A 29 1.41 -25.70 -21.38
C LYS A 29 2.81 -26.17 -21.73
N VAL A 30 2.89 -27.33 -22.36
CA VAL A 30 4.13 -27.90 -22.91
C VAL A 30 3.86 -28.40 -24.32
N GLN A 31 4.90 -28.53 -25.12
CA GLN A 31 4.80 -29.13 -26.45
C GLN A 31 4.60 -30.65 -26.35
N GLU A 32 4.14 -31.26 -27.44
CA GLU A 32 4.02 -32.70 -27.52
C GLU A 32 5.41 -33.35 -27.31
N ASN A 33 5.49 -34.29 -26.37
CA ASN A 33 6.72 -34.96 -25.91
C ASN A 33 7.67 -34.13 -25.03
N ASP A 34 7.26 -32.94 -24.59
CA ASP A 34 8.02 -32.15 -23.61
C ASP A 34 7.42 -32.29 -22.19
N THR A 35 8.26 -32.19 -21.17
CA THR A 35 7.83 -32.24 -19.77
C THR A 35 7.86 -30.86 -19.14
N PRO A 36 6.87 -30.48 -18.32
CA PRO A 36 6.93 -29.23 -17.58
C PRO A 36 8.23 -29.15 -16.78
N THR A 37 8.86 -27.97 -16.77
CA THR A 37 10.06 -27.72 -15.97
C THR A 37 9.80 -27.99 -14.49
N GLU A 38 8.57 -27.75 -14.04
CA GLU A 38 8.10 -27.99 -12.69
C GLU A 38 6.71 -28.63 -12.69
N ASN A 39 6.43 -29.51 -11.71
CA ASN A 39 5.15 -30.19 -11.63
C ASN A 39 4.01 -29.23 -11.20
N PRO A 40 3.02 -28.94 -12.06
CA PRO A 40 1.95 -27.99 -11.73
C PRO A 40 1.11 -28.41 -10.52
N VAL A 41 0.92 -29.72 -10.29
CA VAL A 41 0.15 -30.22 -9.14
C VAL A 41 0.84 -29.88 -7.82
N THR A 42 2.18 -29.98 -7.78
CA THR A 42 2.96 -29.61 -6.60
C THR A 42 2.91 -28.10 -6.34
N LEU A 43 2.99 -27.29 -7.41
CA LEU A 43 2.89 -25.82 -7.31
C LEU A 43 1.50 -25.36 -6.86
N ILE A 44 0.43 -26.02 -7.30
CA ILE A 44 -0.93 -25.74 -6.83
C ILE A 44 -1.07 -26.06 -5.34
N SER A 45 -0.52 -27.19 -4.88
CA SER A 45 -0.51 -27.54 -3.46
C SER A 45 0.26 -26.51 -2.62
N GLU A 46 1.44 -26.09 -3.09
CA GLU A 46 2.24 -25.04 -2.45
C GLU A 46 1.49 -23.70 -2.40
N LEU A 47 0.79 -23.34 -3.48
CA LEU A 47 -0.06 -22.14 -3.53
C LEU A 47 -1.18 -22.20 -2.49
N ASN A 48 -1.90 -23.32 -2.41
CA ASN A 48 -2.99 -23.49 -1.44
C ASN A 48 -2.49 -23.32 0.00
N ASN A 49 -1.37 -23.94 0.35
CA ASN A 49 -0.76 -23.79 1.67
C ASN A 49 -0.39 -22.32 1.95
N CYS A 50 0.23 -21.62 0.98
CA CYS A 50 0.57 -20.20 1.13
C CYS A 50 -0.69 -19.32 1.33
N ILE A 51 -1.79 -19.65 0.66
CA ILE A 51 -3.06 -18.92 0.77
C ILE A 51 -3.72 -19.16 2.14
N ASP A 52 -3.68 -20.39 2.66
CA ASP A 52 -4.21 -20.72 3.98
C ASP A 52 -3.42 -20.03 5.09
N GLU A 53 -2.09 -20.05 5.01
CA GLU A 53 -1.19 -19.31 5.91
C GLU A 53 -1.48 -17.81 5.87
N LEU A 54 -1.58 -17.23 4.67
CA LEU A 54 -1.90 -15.82 4.48
C LEU A 54 -3.26 -15.46 5.09
N THR A 55 -4.26 -16.31 4.90
CA THR A 55 -5.62 -16.11 5.44
C THR A 55 -5.61 -16.13 6.97
N SER A 56 -4.92 -17.09 7.57
CA SER A 56 -4.74 -17.16 9.03
C SER A 56 -4.06 -15.90 9.56
N LEU A 57 -2.98 -15.47 8.91
CA LEU A 57 -2.21 -14.31 9.32
C LEU A 57 -3.02 -13.00 9.23
N ILE A 58 -3.79 -12.81 8.15
CA ILE A 58 -4.67 -11.64 7.99
C ILE A 58 -5.72 -11.58 9.10
N LYS A 59 -6.33 -12.71 9.47
CA LYS A 59 -7.31 -12.76 10.56
C LYS A 59 -6.69 -12.33 11.88
N LYS A 60 -5.49 -12.81 12.21
CA LYS A 60 -4.76 -12.43 13.44
C LYS A 60 -4.37 -10.96 13.46
N ILE A 61 -3.87 -10.43 12.35
CA ILE A 61 -3.53 -9.01 12.19
C ILE A 61 -4.76 -8.14 12.41
N ASN A 62 -5.88 -8.48 11.77
CA ASN A 62 -7.11 -7.69 11.89
C ASN A 62 -7.66 -7.70 13.32
N LYS A 63 -7.70 -8.87 13.97
CA LYS A 63 -8.08 -8.97 15.39
C LYS A 63 -7.20 -8.09 16.26
N THR A 64 -5.88 -8.19 16.10
CA THR A 64 -4.89 -7.43 16.87
C THR A 64 -5.06 -5.93 16.66
N ASN A 65 -5.27 -5.47 15.42
CA ASN A 65 -5.48 -4.06 15.11
C ASN A 65 -6.74 -3.50 15.79
N CYS A 66 -7.83 -4.27 15.83
CA CYS A 66 -9.07 -3.84 16.48
C CYS A 66 -8.94 -3.72 18.01
N THR A 67 -8.09 -4.54 18.64
CA THR A 67 -7.92 -4.56 20.09
C THR A 67 -6.79 -3.67 20.59
N ALA A 68 -5.77 -3.45 19.77
CA ALA A 68 -4.60 -2.69 20.15
C ALA A 68 -4.90 -1.18 20.14
N THR A 69 -4.45 -0.50 21.19
CA THR A 69 -4.62 0.94 21.34
C THR A 69 -3.26 1.60 21.53
N SER A 70 -3.03 2.72 20.84
CA SER A 70 -1.86 3.58 20.99
C SER A 70 -2.34 4.95 21.47
N ASN A 71 -1.90 5.38 22.65
CA ASN A 71 -2.29 6.66 23.28
C ASN A 71 -3.82 6.88 23.39
N GLY A 72 -4.58 5.82 23.64
CA GLY A 72 -6.04 5.88 23.79
C GLY A 72 -6.83 5.87 22.47
N ILE A 73 -6.16 5.80 21.32
CA ILE A 73 -6.77 5.66 19.99
C ILE A 73 -6.51 4.24 19.49
N THR A 74 -7.49 3.61 18.82
CA THR A 74 -7.27 2.27 18.25
C THR A 74 -6.31 2.33 17.07
N LEU A 75 -5.56 1.26 16.82
CA LEU A 75 -4.69 1.19 15.64
C LEU A 75 -5.49 1.32 14.34
N VAL A 76 -6.73 0.81 14.32
CA VAL A 76 -7.64 0.93 13.17
C VAL A 76 -8.00 2.38 12.88
N ASP A 77 -8.28 3.18 13.91
CA ASP A 77 -8.60 4.60 13.72
C ASP A 77 -7.40 5.38 13.18
N LEU A 78 -6.19 5.10 13.69
CA LEU A 78 -4.95 5.70 13.17
C LEU A 78 -4.69 5.31 11.71
N ILE A 79 -4.99 4.07 11.33
CA ILE A 79 -4.92 3.58 9.94
C ILE A 79 -5.90 4.36 9.06
N ALA A 80 -7.16 4.50 9.48
CA ALA A 80 -8.19 5.23 8.75
C ALA A 80 -7.85 6.73 8.60
N GLU A 81 -7.35 7.37 9.66
CA GLU A 81 -6.91 8.77 9.61
C GLU A 81 -5.74 8.95 8.61
N ARG A 82 -4.73 8.08 8.67
CA ARG A 82 -3.63 8.10 7.70
C ARG A 82 -4.13 7.91 6.27
N ASP A 83 -5.00 6.94 6.02
CA ASP A 83 -5.46 6.60 4.67
C ASP A 83 -6.27 7.75 4.05
N THR A 84 -7.15 8.37 4.84
CA THR A 84 -7.93 9.53 4.40
C THR A 84 -7.08 10.77 4.18
N LEU A 85 -6.09 11.04 5.05
CA LEU A 85 -5.13 12.12 4.86
C LEU A 85 -4.25 11.90 3.62
N THR A 86 -3.82 10.67 3.39
CA THR A 86 -3.01 10.28 2.22
C THR A 86 -3.81 10.47 0.93
N LEU A 87 -5.08 10.05 0.91
CA LEU A 87 -5.98 10.27 -0.21
C LEU A 87 -6.14 11.77 -0.50
N LYS A 88 -6.42 12.58 0.53
CA LYS A 88 -6.54 14.05 0.39
C LYS A 88 -5.25 14.67 -0.14
N ALA A 89 -4.10 14.30 0.42
CA ALA A 89 -2.80 14.82 0.01
C ALA A 89 -2.47 14.46 -1.45
N ASN A 90 -2.80 13.24 -1.89
CA ASN A 90 -2.58 12.81 -3.27
C ASN A 90 -3.45 13.61 -4.25
N ILE A 91 -4.75 13.76 -3.97
CA ILE A 91 -5.66 14.55 -4.81
C ILE A 91 -5.17 16.00 -4.92
N MET A 92 -4.85 16.62 -3.78
CA MET A 92 -4.37 17.99 -3.74
C MET A 92 -3.03 18.16 -4.48
N ARG A 93 -2.12 17.20 -4.35
CA ARG A 93 -0.83 17.22 -5.06
C ARG A 93 -1.03 17.14 -6.57
N THR A 94 -1.89 16.24 -7.05
CA THR A 94 -2.22 16.14 -8.47
C THR A 94 -2.90 17.42 -8.98
N PHE A 95 -3.85 17.98 -8.22
CA PHE A 95 -4.50 19.24 -8.56
C PHE A 95 -3.50 20.39 -8.67
N LEU A 96 -2.60 20.54 -7.69
CA LEU A 96 -1.58 21.60 -7.71
C LEU A 96 -0.57 21.41 -8.84
N GLN A 97 -0.22 20.17 -9.17
CA GLN A 97 0.64 19.89 -10.32
C GLN A 97 0.02 20.42 -11.61
N GLN A 98 -1.26 20.14 -11.85
CA GLN A 98 -2.00 20.64 -13.01
C GLN A 98 -2.16 22.17 -12.96
N ALA A 99 -2.49 22.73 -11.80
CA ALA A 99 -2.67 24.17 -11.60
C ALA A 99 -1.37 24.97 -11.74
N SER A 100 -0.21 24.33 -11.57
CA SER A 100 1.13 24.91 -11.70
C SER A 100 1.73 24.78 -13.11
N GLN A 101 1.12 23.95 -13.97
CA GLN A 101 1.66 23.66 -15.29
C GLN A 101 1.58 24.92 -16.16
N LYS A 102 2.75 25.40 -16.60
CA LYS A 102 2.83 26.52 -17.53
C LYS A 102 2.43 26.04 -18.91
N VAL A 103 1.48 26.73 -19.53
CA VAL A 103 1.17 26.54 -20.95
C VAL A 103 2.09 27.46 -21.75
N GLU A 104 2.94 26.87 -22.60
CA GLU A 104 3.75 27.63 -23.54
C GLU A 104 2.85 28.24 -24.61
N LEU A 105 2.97 29.55 -24.81
CA LEU A 105 2.25 30.27 -25.85
C LEU A 105 3.22 30.55 -27.00
N TYR A 106 2.80 30.27 -28.23
CA TYR A 106 3.62 30.48 -29.43
C TYR A 106 3.50 31.92 -29.97
N SER A 107 2.44 32.63 -29.57
CA SER A 107 2.15 33.99 -30.04
C SER A 107 1.60 34.88 -28.93
N SER A 108 1.97 36.15 -28.94
CA SER A 108 1.49 37.17 -28.00
C SER A 108 0.00 37.51 -28.16
N LYS A 109 -0.67 37.01 -29.22
CA LYS A 109 -2.12 37.12 -29.44
C LYS A 109 -2.93 35.99 -28.80
N GLU A 110 -2.30 34.95 -28.25
CA GLU A 110 -3.00 33.83 -27.61
C GLU A 110 -3.52 34.18 -26.21
N ILE A 111 -4.62 33.54 -25.81
CA ILE A 111 -5.26 33.76 -24.50
C ILE A 111 -4.38 33.14 -23.41
N LYS A 112 -3.97 33.94 -22.44
CA LYS A 112 -3.19 33.46 -21.29
C LYS A 112 -4.05 32.54 -20.42
N ILE A 113 -3.55 31.33 -20.17
CA ILE A 113 -4.14 30.41 -19.20
C ILE A 113 -3.53 30.73 -17.83
N LEU A 114 -4.39 31.09 -16.89
CA LEU A 114 -4.00 31.41 -15.52
C LEU A 114 -4.50 30.33 -14.57
N SER A 115 -3.76 30.12 -13.48
CA SER A 115 -4.23 29.26 -12.41
C SER A 115 -5.45 29.87 -11.72
N THR A 116 -6.42 29.04 -11.39
CA THR A 116 -7.63 29.48 -10.66
C THR A 116 -7.42 29.58 -9.16
N VAL A 117 -6.26 29.14 -8.66
CA VAL A 117 -5.94 29.06 -7.24
C VAL A 117 -4.56 29.61 -6.93
N ASP A 118 -4.36 30.01 -5.67
CA ASP A 118 -3.04 30.38 -5.15
C ASP A 118 -2.21 29.13 -4.85
N VAL A 119 -1.41 28.71 -5.85
CA VAL A 119 -0.59 27.50 -5.77
C VAL A 119 0.37 27.51 -4.57
N PRO A 120 1.14 28.59 -4.28
CA PRO A 120 2.03 28.65 -3.12
C PRO A 120 1.38 28.40 -1.75
N SER A 121 0.19 28.94 -1.48
CA SER A 121 -0.46 28.74 -0.16
C SER A 121 -0.98 27.31 -0.03
N LEU A 122 -1.65 26.78 -1.04
CA LEU A 122 -2.14 25.40 -1.05
C LEU A 122 -1.00 24.38 -1.01
N GLN A 123 0.16 24.69 -1.59
CA GLN A 123 1.34 23.84 -1.49
C GLN A 123 1.84 23.71 -0.05
N LYS A 124 1.84 24.82 0.73
CA LYS A 124 2.17 24.77 2.17
C LYS A 124 1.18 23.91 2.96
N GLU A 125 -0.11 23.93 2.60
CA GLU A 125 -1.09 23.05 3.24
C GLU A 125 -0.81 21.57 2.94
N VAL A 126 -0.47 21.23 1.69
CA VAL A 126 -0.09 19.86 1.30
C VAL A 126 1.19 19.41 2.01
N ASP A 127 2.16 20.30 2.19
CA ASP A 127 3.38 20.00 2.94
C ASP A 127 3.08 19.73 4.43
N ASN A 128 2.17 20.50 5.03
CA ASN A 128 1.72 20.26 6.40
C ASN A 128 0.93 18.94 6.54
N LEU A 129 0.08 18.60 5.57
CA LEU A 129 -0.59 17.30 5.51
C LEU A 129 0.44 16.17 5.41
N SER A 130 1.46 16.33 4.58
CA SER A 130 2.55 15.35 4.43
C SER A 130 3.34 15.16 5.72
N LYS A 131 3.56 16.23 6.50
CA LYS A 131 4.18 16.14 7.84
C LYS A 131 3.32 15.32 8.80
N LYS A 132 2.01 15.62 8.88
CA LYS A 132 1.06 14.87 9.74
C LYS A 132 1.03 13.39 9.39
N ILE A 133 1.00 13.04 8.11
CA ILE A 133 1.04 11.64 7.65
C ILE A 133 2.30 10.93 8.18
N ARG A 134 3.48 11.55 8.07
CA ARG A 134 4.73 10.96 8.59
C ARG A 134 4.73 10.77 10.09
N GLU A 135 4.14 11.70 10.84
CA GLU A 135 4.00 11.58 12.30
C GLU A 135 3.10 10.41 12.69
N ILE A 136 1.96 10.25 12.01
CA ILE A 136 1.05 9.11 12.22
C ILE A 136 1.74 7.80 11.83
N ASP A 137 2.42 7.75 10.68
CA ASP A 137 3.16 6.57 10.24
C ASP A 137 4.22 6.15 11.24
N THR A 138 4.98 7.11 11.79
CA THR A 138 6.01 6.83 12.80
C THR A 138 5.39 6.22 14.05
N LYS A 139 4.28 6.78 14.53
CA LYS A 139 3.53 6.25 15.69
C LYS A 139 2.97 4.86 15.43
N LEU A 140 2.46 4.64 14.22
CA LEU A 140 1.90 3.35 13.80
C LEU A 140 3.01 2.29 13.74
N GLN A 141 4.17 2.62 13.18
CA GLN A 141 5.33 1.72 13.17
C GLN A 141 5.80 1.38 14.59
N GLN A 142 5.89 2.37 15.47
CA GLN A 142 6.22 2.12 16.87
C GLN A 142 5.19 1.19 17.53
N ALA A 143 3.89 1.44 17.32
CA ALA A 143 2.83 0.60 17.85
C ALA A 143 2.91 -0.85 17.33
N ASN A 144 3.24 -1.04 16.04
CA ASN A 144 3.42 -2.37 15.45
C ASN A 144 4.55 -3.17 16.10
N TRP A 145 5.63 -2.51 16.54
CA TRP A 145 6.74 -3.18 17.22
C TRP A 145 6.48 -3.46 18.70
N LEU A 146 5.64 -2.66 19.34
CA LEU A 146 5.27 -2.84 20.74
C LEU A 146 4.17 -3.90 20.93
N THR A 147 3.28 -4.03 19.95
CA THR A 147 2.09 -4.90 20.04
C THR A 147 2.43 -6.36 19.70
N ASP A 148 2.05 -7.28 20.57
CA ASP A 148 2.09 -8.71 20.31
C ASP A 148 0.87 -9.17 19.50
N LEU A 149 1.10 -10.05 18.53
CA LEU A 149 0.04 -10.61 17.69
C LEU A 149 -0.84 -11.55 18.52
N ILE A 150 -2.16 -11.35 18.46
CA ILE A 150 -3.14 -12.24 19.08
C ILE A 150 -3.27 -13.52 18.24
N GLU A 151 -3.33 -14.67 18.90
CA GLU A 151 -3.51 -15.98 18.26
C GLU A 151 -4.92 -16.21 17.68
#